data_AF-A0A952PFW0-F1
#
_entry.id   AF-A0A952PFW0-F1
#
_cell.length_a   1.000
_cell.length_b   1.000
_cell.length_c   1.000
_cell.angle_alpha   90.00
_cell.angle_beta   90.00
_cell.angle_gamma   90.00
#
_symmetry.space_group_name_H-M   'P 1'
#
loop_
_entity.id
_entity.type
_entity.pdbx_description
1 polymer ?
#
loop_
_entity_poly.entity_id
_entity_poly.type
_entity_poly.pdbx_seq_one_letter_code
_entity_poly.pdbx_strand_id
1 'polypeptide(L)' 'MRRMLQIAFGSASELEYQLLLAFELKFINSEVHTSLNQQVVEVKKMLSSFMKKLKADS' A
#
# COMPACT_ATOMS: atom_id res chain seq x y z
N MET A 1 -18.08 -6.37 -0.55
CA MET A 1 -16.72 -6.65 -0.05
C MET A 1 -15.61 -6.44 -1.09
N ARG A 2 -15.62 -7.13 -2.24
CA ARG A 2 -14.55 -7.05 -3.27
C ARG A 2 -14.17 -5.63 -3.71
N ARG A 3 -15.16 -4.76 -3.95
CA ARG A 3 -14.93 -3.35 -4.32
C ARG A 3 -14.19 -2.55 -3.24
N MET A 4 -14.47 -2.80 -1.95
CA MET A 4 -13.80 -2.09 -0.85
C MET A 4 -12.33 -2.49 -0.75
N LEU A 5 -12.00 -3.75 -1.01
CA LEU A 5 -10.61 -4.23 -1.04
C LEU A 5 -9.83 -3.67 -2.24
N GLN A 6 -10.47 -3.51 -3.40
CA GLN A 6 -9.87 -2.84 -4.55
C GLN A 6 -9.60 -1.36 -4.26
N ILE A 7 -10.54 -0.67 -3.62
CA ILE A 7 -10.35 0.73 -3.19
C ILE A 7 -9.16 0.82 -2.21
N ALA A 8 -9.14 -0.03 -1.17
CA ALA A 8 -8.04 -0.05 -0.20
C ALA A 8 -6.67 -0.32 -0.87
N PHE A 9 -6.62 -1.23 -1.84
CA PHE A 9 -5.40 -1.51 -2.61
C PHE A 9 -4.97 -0.33 -3.50
N GLY A 10 -5.94 0.36 -4.10
CA GLY A 10 -5.72 1.60 -4.85
C GLY A 10 -5.15 2.70 -3.95
N SER A 11 -5.79 2.97 -2.81
CA SER A 11 -5.33 3.97 -1.85
C SER A 11 -3.93 3.68 -1.30
N ALA A 12 -3.59 2.40 -1.07
CA ALA A 12 -2.24 2.03 -0.67
C ALA A 12 -1.20 2.30 -1.78
N SER A 13 -1.59 2.14 -3.05
CA SER A 13 -0.72 2.47 -4.19
C SER A 13 -0.55 3.98 -4.38
N GLU A 14 -1.61 4.76 -4.14
CA GLU A 14 -1.53 6.22 -4.12
C GLU A 14 -0.61 6.72 -3.00
N LEU A 15 -0.70 6.12 -1.81
CA LEU A 15 0.17 6.47 -0.67
C LEU A 15 1.64 6.15 -0.95
N GLU A 16 1.95 5.02 -1.60
CA GLU A 16 3.32 4.67 -2.02
C GLU A 16 3.93 5.78 -2.90
N TYR A 17 3.14 6.32 -3.85
CA TYR A 17 3.58 7.45 -4.67
C TYR A 17 3.74 8.74 -3.86
N GLN A 18 2.82 9.04 -2.95
CA GLN A 18 2.92 10.22 -2.08
C GLN A 18 4.15 10.17 -1.16
N LEU A 19 4.51 8.98 -0.65
CA LEU A 19 5.73 8.78 0.15
C LEU A 19 6.98 9.04 -0.68
N LEU A 20 7.04 8.50 -1.90
CA LEU A 20 8.15 8.76 -2.83
C LEU A 20 8.29 10.25 -3.11
N LEU A 21 7.19 10.92 -3.45
CA LEU A 21 7.19 12.36 -3.73
C LEU A 21 7.62 13.18 -2.51
N ALA A 22 7.12 12.85 -1.32
CA ALA A 22 7.51 13.52 -0.08
C ALA A 22 9.00 13.36 0.23
N PHE A 23 9.57 12.19 -0.08
CA PHE A 23 11.00 11.94 0.04
C PHE A 23 11.82 12.76 -0.98
N GLU A 24 11.41 12.77 -2.25
CA GLU A 24 12.09 13.55 -3.31
C GLU A 24 12.07 15.06 -3.01
N LEU A 25 10.97 15.56 -2.46
CA LEU A 25 10.83 16.96 -2.01
C LEU A 25 11.51 17.24 -0.66
N LYS A 26 12.20 16.25 -0.07
CA LYS A 26 12.92 16.33 1.21
C LYS A 26 12.03 16.72 2.40
N PHE A 27 10.72 16.45 2.33
CA PHE A 27 9.81 16.61 3.47
C PHE A 27 9.99 15.49 4.52
N ILE A 28 10.46 14.32 4.09
CA ILE A 28 10.83 13.20 4.95
C ILE A 28 12.23 12.71 4.61
N ASN A 29 12.93 12.15 5.59
CA ASN A 29 14.26 11.57 5.38
C ASN A 29 14.17 10.11 4.88
N SER A 30 15.31 9.53 4.52
CA SER A 30 15.39 8.17 3.97
C SER A 30 14.93 7.09 4.95
N GLU A 31 15.19 7.24 6.25
CA GLU A 31 14.77 6.29 7.28
C GLU A 31 13.24 6.26 7.41
N VAL A 32 12.61 7.44 7.46
CA VAL A 32 11.15 7.59 7.51
C VAL A 32 10.52 7.06 6.23
N HIS A 33 11.04 7.42 5.05
CA HIS A 33 10.55 6.90 3.78
C HIS A 33 10.62 5.37 3.72
N THR A 34 11.77 4.79 4.09
CA THR A 34 11.98 3.34 4.05
C THR A 34 11.02 2.62 5.01
N SER A 35 10.89 3.11 6.24
CA SER A 35 10.01 2.53 7.24
C SER A 35 8.53 2.58 6.82
N LEU A 36 8.06 3.73 6.33
CA LEU A 36 6.68 3.89 5.87
C LEU A 36 6.40 3.08 4.62
N ASN A 37 7.31 3.07 3.65
CA ASN A 37 7.15 2.30 2.42
C ASN A 37 7.10 0.80 2.70
N GLN A 38 7.93 0.29 3.63
CA GLN A 38 7.88 -1.11 4.07
C GLN A 38 6.49 -1.49 4.60
N GLN A 39 5.89 -0.63 5.43
CA GLN A 39 4.54 -0.85 5.98
C GLN A 39 3.47 -0.84 4.88
N VAL A 40 3.54 0.10 3.93
CA VAL A 40 2.61 0.16 2.79
C VAL A 40 2.70 -1.11 1.95
N VAL A 41 3.91 -1.58 1.65
CA VAL A 41 4.15 -2.82 0.91
C VAL A 41 3.58 -4.04 1.65
N GLU A 42 3.74 -4.13 2.97
CA GLU A 42 3.13 -5.19 3.78
C GLU A 42 1.60 -5.18 3.69
N VAL A 43 0.96 -4.02 3.82
CA VAL A 43 -0.49 -3.89 3.70
C VAL A 43 -0.97 -4.33 2.32
N LYS A 44 -0.29 -3.92 1.24
CA LYS A 44 -0.63 -4.35 -0.13
C LYS A 44 -0.51 -5.88 -0.28
N LYS A 45 0.51 -6.51 0.31
CA LYS A 45 0.66 -7.98 0.31
C LYS A 45 -0.49 -8.66 1.05
N MET A 46 -0.86 -8.17 2.23
CA MET A 46 -2.00 -8.70 3.00
C MET A 46 -3.32 -8.59 2.22
N LEU A 47 -3.59 -7.41 1.64
CA LEU A 47 -4.77 -7.18 0.82
C LEU A 47 -4.81 -8.10 -0.40
N SER A 48 -3.67 -8.27 -1.09
CA SER A 48 -3.55 -9.17 -2.25
C SER A 48 -3.84 -10.61 -1.88
N SER A 49 -3.24 -11.12 -0.80
CA SER A 49 -3.49 -12.47 -0.30
C SER A 49 -4.96 -12.68 0.10
N PHE A 50 -5.54 -11.70 0.78
CA PHE A 50 -6.95 -11.76 1.18
C PHE A 50 -7.91 -11.74 -0.02
N MET A 51 -7.66 -10.87 -1.00
CA MET A 51 -8.43 -10.85 -2.26
C MET A 51 -8.33 -12.17 -3.03
N LYS A 52 -7.15 -12.80 -3.05
CA LYS A 52 -6.97 -14.14 -3.67
C LYS A 52 -7.80 -15.20 -2.96
N LYS A 53 -7.76 -15.24 -1.63
CA LYS A 53 -8.54 -16.19 -0.82
C LYS A 53 -10.05 -16.05 -1.08
N LEU A 54 -10.57 -14.82 -1.05
CA LEU A 54 -11.98 -14.54 -1.33
C LEU A 54 -12.41 -14.93 -2.75
N LYS A 55 -11.51 -14.91 -3.74
CA LYS A 55 -11.80 -15.38 -5.09
C LYS A 55 -11.86 -16.90 -5.20
N ALA A 56 -11.06 -17.62 -4.40
CA ALA A 56 -11.05 -19.08 -4.38
C ALA A 56 -12.27 -19.68 -3.66
N ASP A 57 -12.82 -18.95 -2.68
CA ASP A 57 -14.02 -19.34 -1.93
C ASP A 57 -15.35 -18.89 -2.59
N SER A 58 -15.31 -18.31 -3.80
CA SER A 58 -16.48 -17.81 -4.56
C SER A 58 -16.94 -18.77 -5.66
#